data_AF-A0A662AF37-F1
#
_entry.id   AF-A0A662AF37-F1
#
_cell.length_a   1.000
_cell.length_b   1.000
_cell.length_c   1.000
_cell.angle_alpha   90.00
_cell.angle_beta   90.00
_cell.angle_gamma   90.00
#
_symmetry.space_group_name_H-M   'P 1'
#
loop_
_entity.id
_entity.type
_entity.pdbx_description
1 polymer ?
#
loop_
_entity_poly.entity_id
_entity_poly.type
_entity_poly.pdbx_seq_one_letter_code
_entity_poly.pdbx_strand_id
1 'polypeptide(L)' 'VRAVCHDVMRHRVGLTYQAEAENITSEEIISQVLNTVEVP' A
#
# COMPACT_ATOMS: atom_id res chain seq x y z
N VAL A 1 -1.21 -15.43 -3.33
CA VAL A 1 -1.21 -14.52 -2.15
C VAL A 1 -1.26 -13.04 -2.55
N ARG A 2 -0.45 -12.55 -3.51
CA ARG A 2 -0.50 -11.12 -3.93
C ARG A 2 -1.88 -10.59 -4.33
N ALA A 3 -2.74 -11.41 -4.93
CA ALA A 3 -4.08 -11.02 -5.39
C ALA A 3 -5.02 -10.51 -4.26
N VAL A 4 -4.81 -10.93 -3.01
CA VAL A 4 -5.63 -10.49 -1.85
C VAL A 4 -4.97 -9.39 -1.03
N CYS A 5 -3.72 -9.01 -1.34
CA CYS A 5 -2.96 -8.06 -0.53
C CYS A 5 -3.58 -6.67 -0.53
N HIS A 6 -4.13 -6.20 -1.65
CA HIS A 6 -4.79 -4.90 -1.71
C HIS A 6 -6.03 -4.85 -0.79
N ASP A 7 -6.90 -5.86 -0.84
CA ASP A 7 -8.12 -5.88 -0.03
C ASP A 7 -7.84 -5.90 1.48
N VAL A 8 -6.82 -6.67 1.90
CA VAL A 8 -6.47 -6.77 3.33
C VAL A 8 -5.71 -5.52 3.80
N MET A 9 -4.75 -5.04 3.02
CA MET A 9 -3.87 -3.95 3.45
C MET A 9 -4.52 -2.57 3.34
N ARG A 10 -5.50 -2.35 2.44
CA ARG A 10 -6.25 -1.08 2.36
C ARG A 10 -6.90 -0.68 3.69
N HIS A 11 -7.32 -1.66 4.49
CA HIS A 11 -7.95 -1.44 5.80
C HIS A 11 -6.94 -1.37 6.96
N ARG A 12 -5.64 -1.63 6.69
CA ARG A 12 -4.59 -1.76 7.71
C ARG A 12 -3.46 -0.74 7.57
N VAL A 13 -3.42 -0.01 6.45
CA VAL A 13 -2.44 1.03 6.18
C VAL A 13 -3.13 2.38 6.33
N GLY A 14 -2.78 3.09 7.40
CA GLY A 14 -3.18 4.49 7.62
C GLY A 14 -2.17 5.45 7.00
N LEU A 15 -2.67 6.55 6.43
CA LEU A 15 -1.85 7.63 5.90
C LEU A 15 -1.53 8.64 7.01
N THR A 16 -0.38 9.29 6.89
CA THR A 16 -0.08 10.47 7.70
C THR A 16 -0.71 11.69 7.05
N TYR A 17 -0.97 12.74 7.85
CA TYR A 17 -1.50 14.01 7.33
C TYR A 17 -0.65 14.60 6.20
N GLN A 18 0.68 14.47 6.30
CA GLN A 18 1.58 14.91 5.23
C GLN A 18 1.39 14.08 3.95
N ALA A 19 1.25 12.76 4.07
CA ALA A 19 1.03 11.89 2.92
C ALA A 19 -0.29 12.20 2.22
N GLU A 20 -1.36 12.50 2.98
CA GLU A 20 -2.63 12.96 2.41
C GLU A 20 -2.49 14.31 1.69
N ALA A 21 -1.75 15.26 2.26
CA ALA A 21 -1.47 16.56 1.63
C ALA A 21 -0.68 16.43 0.31
N GLU A 22 0.17 15.41 0.21
CA GLU A 22 0.94 15.07 -0.99
C GLU A 22 0.14 14.23 -2.01
N ASN A 23 -1.15 13.99 -1.77
CA ASN A 23 -2.03 13.11 -2.57
C ASN A 23 -1.52 11.67 -2.68
N ILE A 24 -0.78 11.19 -1.68
CA ILE A 24 -0.33 9.80 -1.62
C ILE A 24 -1.53 8.92 -1.23
N THR A 25 -1.71 7.80 -1.92
CA THR A 25 -2.79 6.84 -1.64
C THR A 25 -2.25 5.56 -1.01
N SER A 26 -3.06 4.92 -0.16
CA SER A 26 -2.70 3.60 0.41
C SER A 26 -2.48 2.55 -0.69
N GLU A 27 -3.17 2.67 -1.81
CA GLU A 27 -3.04 1.79 -2.98
C GLU A 27 -1.63 1.83 -3.59
N GLU A 28 -1.08 3.04 -3.69
CA GLU A 28 0.26 3.29 -4.23
C GLU A 28 1.33 2.74 -3.30
N ILE A 29 1.19 2.97 -1.98
CA ILE A 29 2.09 2.40 -0.96
C ILE A 29 2.06 0.87 -1.02
N ILE A 30 0.87 0.25 -1.06
CA ILE A 30 0.73 -1.21 -1.13
C ILE A 30 1.41 -1.76 -2.38
N SER A 31 1.24 -1.10 -3.54
CA SER A 31 1.87 -1.51 -4.79
C SER A 31 3.40 -1.45 -4.71
N GLN A 32 3.96 -0.36 -4.16
CA GLN A 32 5.41 -0.22 -3.98
C GLN A 32 5.98 -1.29 -3.05
N VAL A 33 5.31 -1.57 -1.93
CA VAL A 33 5.68 -2.64 -1.00
C VAL A 33 5.67 -3.99 -1.70
N LEU A 34 4.60 -4.31 -2.42
CA LEU A 34 4.48 -5.59 -3.12
C LEU A 34 5.51 -5.74 -4.24
N ASN A 35 5.96 -4.66 -4.88
CA ASN A 35 6.97 -4.70 -5.93
C ASN A 35 8.40 -4.79 -5.37
N THR A 36 8.63 -4.28 -4.16
CA THR A 36 9.93 -4.38 -3.47
C THR A 36 10.17 -5.77 -2.89
N VAL A 37 9.10 -6.46 -2.48
CA VAL A 37 9.21 -7.83 -1.97
C VAL A 37 9.36 -8.79 -3.15
N GLU A 38 10.58 -9.28 -3.37
CA GLU A 38 10.84 -10.38 -4.30
C GLU A 38 10.09 -11.64 -3.85
N VAL A 39 9.42 -12.27 -4.80
CA VAL A 39 8.73 -13.55 -4.58
C VAL A 39 9.56 -14.65 -5.25
N PRO A 40 9.98 -15.70 -4.53
CA PRO A 40 10.65 -16.85 -5.13
C PRO A 40 9.72 -17.66 -6.04
#